data_AF-A0A3E1E9Z2-F1
#
_entry.id   AF-A0A3E1E9Z2-F1
#
_cell.length_a   1.000
_cell.length_b   1.000
_cell.length_c   1.000
_cell.angle_alpha   90.00
_cell.angle_beta   90.00
_cell.angle_gamma   90.00
#
_symmetry.space_group_name_H-M   'P 1'
#
loop_
_entity.id
_entity.type
_entity.pdbx_description
1 polymer ?
#
loop_
_entity_poly.entity_id
_entity_poly.type
_entity_poly.pdbx_seq_one_letter_code
_entity_poly.pdbx_strand_id
1 'polypeptide(L)'
;MKRNLTQALESWIAAGFRSIGQITITPQSNGGYELRHAEDLGREDLHLHTSADDARGLSFFDDANVYRPLKTAPTLRHGWRLLAGTAGELRAALDHFYPSMTALWLSYLEGKLPPVPLRETLGRQTGMYAATKRLLDDEGQELVGKACAASACTKRMLWPFSENQPLTQLPAEDLSCEPRVMADGSHQIPLLCHEACNILVAACREVVKKRERAQSPQPSAASPASH
;
A
#
# COMPACT_ATOMS: atom_id res chain seq x y z
N MET A 1 -17.29 -23.97 -1.45
CA MET A 1 -17.94 -22.74 -0.94
C MET A 1 -17.54 -21.59 -1.86
N LYS A 2 -18.47 -20.82 -2.44
CA LYS A 2 -18.11 -19.69 -3.32
C LYS A 2 -17.49 -18.59 -2.45
N ARG A 3 -16.32 -18.07 -2.86
CA ARG A 3 -15.64 -16.96 -2.20
C ARG A 3 -16.56 -15.72 -2.23
N ASN A 4 -17.01 -15.26 -1.06
CA ASN A 4 -17.87 -14.09 -0.92
C ASN A 4 -17.18 -13.03 -0.05
N LEU A 5 -16.55 -12.06 -0.71
CA LEU A 5 -15.79 -11.01 -0.03
C LEU A 5 -16.69 -10.06 0.78
N THR A 6 -17.91 -9.79 0.32
CA THR A 6 -18.87 -8.95 1.05
C THR A 6 -19.24 -9.60 2.39
N GLN A 7 -19.56 -10.90 2.37
CA GLN A 7 -19.90 -11.63 3.59
C GLN A 7 -18.71 -11.75 4.55
N ALA A 8 -17.50 -11.94 4.01
CA ALA A 8 -16.28 -11.93 4.83
C ALA A 8 -16.08 -10.58 5.52
N LEU A 9 -16.30 -9.48 4.81
CA LEU A 9 -16.20 -8.14 5.36
C LEU A 9 -17.23 -7.91 6.49
N GLU A 10 -18.50 -8.30 6.29
CA GLU A 10 -19.52 -8.25 7.35
C GLU A 10 -19.09 -9.02 8.59
N SER A 11 -18.50 -10.20 8.39
CA SER A 11 -18.04 -11.07 9.47
C SER A 11 -16.86 -10.45 10.23
N TRP A 12 -15.93 -9.78 9.53
CA TRP A 12 -14.85 -9.02 10.17
C TRP A 12 -15.41 -7.83 10.96
N ILE A 13 -16.36 -7.09 10.42
CA ILE A 13 -16.98 -5.99 11.17
C ILE A 13 -17.74 -6.53 12.40
N ALA A 14 -18.47 -7.65 12.29
CA ALA A 14 -19.09 -8.29 13.45
C ALA A 14 -18.06 -8.73 14.51
N ALA A 15 -16.88 -9.16 14.08
CA ALA A 15 -15.76 -9.56 14.95
C ALA A 15 -14.93 -8.41 15.53
N GLY A 16 -15.35 -7.15 15.35
CA GLY A 16 -14.70 -5.99 15.97
C GLY A 16 -13.66 -5.28 15.10
N PHE A 17 -13.55 -5.60 13.81
CA PHE A 17 -12.76 -4.79 12.89
C PHE A 17 -13.44 -3.44 12.65
N ARG A 18 -12.74 -2.34 12.89
CA ARG A 18 -13.27 -0.97 12.82
C ARG A 18 -12.43 -0.03 11.97
N SER A 19 -11.34 -0.50 11.36
CA SER A 19 -10.52 0.34 10.49
C SER A 19 -9.76 -0.45 9.43
N ILE A 20 -9.30 0.26 8.41
CA ILE A 20 -8.41 -0.24 7.36
C ILE A 20 -7.55 0.92 6.84
N GLY A 21 -6.22 0.80 6.90
CA GLY A 21 -5.31 1.92 6.62
C GLY A 21 -5.66 3.15 7.46
N GLN A 22 -5.86 4.28 6.80
CA GLN A 22 -6.26 5.56 7.41
C GLN A 22 -7.78 5.75 7.56
N ILE A 23 -8.61 4.72 7.34
CA ILE A 23 -10.08 4.83 7.34
C ILE A 23 -10.65 4.13 8.56
N THR A 24 -11.55 4.79 9.28
CA THR A 24 -12.42 4.16 10.28
C THR A 24 -13.74 3.73 9.64
N ILE A 25 -14.30 2.63 10.14
CA ILE A 25 -15.56 2.04 9.71
C ILE A 25 -16.47 1.93 10.93
N THR A 26 -17.53 2.74 10.95
CA THR A 26 -18.49 2.80 12.06
C THR A 26 -19.84 2.22 11.61
N PRO A 27 -20.25 1.04 12.11
CA PRO A 27 -21.58 0.50 11.85
C PRO A 27 -22.68 1.46 12.33
N GLN A 28 -23.76 1.55 11.55
CA GLN A 28 -24.90 2.42 11.82
C GLN A 28 -26.12 1.58 12.26
N SER A 29 -27.04 2.19 13.00
CA SER A 29 -28.25 1.51 13.51
C SER A 29 -29.19 1.02 12.40
N ASN A 30 -29.11 1.61 11.20
CA ASN A 30 -29.87 1.21 10.02
C ASN A 30 -29.24 0.04 9.23
N GLY A 31 -28.15 -0.56 9.75
CA GLY A 31 -27.43 -1.65 9.07
C GLY A 31 -26.41 -1.19 8.03
N GLY A 32 -26.27 0.12 7.81
CA GLY A 32 -25.23 0.72 6.99
C GLY A 32 -23.92 0.96 7.76
N TYR A 33 -23.02 1.70 7.11
CA TYR A 33 -21.68 2.01 7.60
C TYR A 33 -21.34 3.47 7.30
N GLU A 34 -20.66 4.12 8.23
CA GLU A 34 -20.01 5.40 8.00
C GLU A 34 -18.49 5.19 7.90
N LEU A 35 -17.89 5.78 6.88
CA LEU A 35 -16.45 5.84 6.68
C LEU A 35 -15.98 7.29 6.86
N ARG A 36 -14.82 7.48 7.47
CA ARG A 36 -14.12 8.76 7.57
C ARG A 36 -12.63 8.53 7.72
N HIS A 37 -11.82 9.58 7.58
CA HIS A 37 -10.41 9.50 7.95
C HIS A 37 -10.29 9.24 9.47
N ALA A 38 -9.31 8.44 9.89
CA ALA A 38 -9.11 8.09 11.29
C ALA A 38 -8.83 9.30 12.19
N GLU A 39 -8.15 10.31 11.65
CA GLU A 39 -7.88 11.58 12.34
C GLU A 39 -9.08 12.55 12.34
N ASP A 40 -10.14 12.26 11.57
CA ASP A 40 -11.41 13.01 11.61
C ASP A 40 -12.44 12.40 12.58
N LEU A 41 -12.01 11.46 13.42
CA LEU A 41 -12.88 10.88 14.44
C LEU A 41 -13.32 11.95 15.45
N GLY A 42 -14.63 12.02 15.70
CA GLY A 42 -15.23 13.03 16.59
C GLY A 42 -15.48 14.40 15.94
N ARG A 43 -15.04 14.63 14.69
CA ARG A 43 -15.41 15.83 13.94
C ARG A 43 -16.82 15.72 13.36
N GLU A 44 -17.53 16.86 13.35
CA GLU A 44 -18.88 16.98 12.79
C GLU A 44 -18.91 17.83 11.50
N ASP A 45 -17.88 18.63 11.26
CA ASP A 45 -17.72 19.55 10.15
C ASP A 45 -17.12 18.88 8.89
N LEU A 46 -17.62 17.70 8.54
CA LEU A 46 -17.13 16.89 7.43
C LEU A 46 -18.08 16.95 6.23
N HIS A 47 -17.51 17.00 5.03
CA HIS A 47 -18.29 16.95 3.79
C HIS A 47 -18.93 15.56 3.62
N LEU A 48 -20.26 15.53 3.47
CA LEU A 48 -21.03 14.29 3.40
C LEU A 48 -21.09 13.75 1.96
N HIS A 49 -20.71 12.49 1.82
CA HIS A 49 -20.89 11.67 0.63
C HIS A 49 -21.88 10.54 0.92
N THR A 50 -22.79 10.29 0.00
CA THR A 50 -23.82 9.24 0.13
C THR A 50 -23.73 8.18 -0.97
N SER A 51 -22.74 8.31 -1.87
CA SER A 51 -22.46 7.32 -2.91
C SER A 51 -21.11 6.66 -2.64
N ALA A 52 -21.06 5.34 -2.73
CA ALA A 52 -19.80 4.60 -2.64
C ALA A 52 -18.81 5.00 -3.76
N ASP A 53 -19.30 5.43 -4.91
CA ASP A 53 -18.47 5.85 -6.05
C ASP A 53 -17.67 7.14 -5.76
N ASP A 54 -18.14 7.97 -4.83
CA ASP A 54 -17.42 9.20 -4.42
C ASP A 54 -16.06 8.88 -3.79
N ALA A 55 -15.92 7.70 -3.18
CA ALA A 55 -14.64 7.19 -2.66
C ALA A 55 -13.52 7.22 -3.71
N ARG A 56 -13.87 7.05 -4.99
CA ARG A 56 -12.91 7.13 -6.09
C ARG A 56 -12.30 8.52 -6.21
N GLY A 57 -13.14 9.56 -6.14
CA GLY A 57 -12.69 10.95 -6.17
C GLY A 57 -11.85 11.29 -4.94
N LEU A 58 -12.30 10.85 -3.77
CA LEU A 58 -11.61 11.06 -2.49
C LEU A 58 -10.23 10.39 -2.45
N SER A 59 -10.04 9.26 -3.13
CA SER A 59 -8.76 8.54 -3.09
C SER A 59 -7.71 9.11 -4.04
N PHE A 60 -8.07 9.99 -4.99
CA PHE A 60 -7.16 10.48 -6.02
C PHE A 60 -6.10 11.47 -5.54
N PHE A 61 -6.44 12.33 -4.59
CA PHE A 61 -5.59 13.44 -4.19
C PHE A 61 -5.42 13.47 -2.67
N ASP A 62 -4.30 14.02 -2.20
CA ASP A 62 -4.08 14.33 -0.78
C ASP A 62 -4.68 15.70 -0.40
N ASP A 63 -4.42 16.17 0.81
CA ASP A 63 -4.90 17.46 1.29
C ASP A 63 -4.32 18.66 0.53
N ALA A 64 -3.10 18.53 0.00
CA ALA A 64 -2.47 19.53 -0.85
C ALA A 64 -2.92 19.44 -2.32
N ASN A 65 -3.92 18.61 -2.61
CA ASN A 65 -4.43 18.33 -3.95
C ASN A 65 -3.37 17.73 -4.90
N VAL A 66 -2.36 17.04 -4.34
CA VAL A 66 -1.34 16.32 -5.10
C VAL A 66 -1.86 14.91 -5.40
N TYR A 67 -1.68 14.46 -6.64
CA TYR A 67 -2.14 13.15 -7.08
C TYR A 67 -1.45 12.03 -6.29
N ARG A 68 -2.23 11.04 -5.85
CA ARG A 68 -1.79 9.85 -5.09
C ARG A 68 -1.65 8.65 -6.03
N PRO A 69 -0.46 8.41 -6.62
CA PRO A 69 -0.23 7.22 -7.44
C PRO A 69 -0.26 5.94 -6.60
N LEU A 70 0.18 6.02 -5.33
CA LEU A 70 0.10 4.92 -4.36
C LEU A 70 -1.04 5.18 -3.39
N LYS A 71 -2.14 4.43 -3.52
CA LYS A 71 -3.31 4.57 -2.64
C LYS A 71 -3.06 4.18 -1.19
N THR A 72 -2.01 3.40 -0.94
CA THR A 72 -1.56 3.02 0.40
C THR A 72 -0.44 3.91 0.93
N ALA A 73 -0.09 5.02 0.27
CA ALA A 73 0.70 6.03 0.94
C ALA A 73 -0.14 6.66 2.08
N PRO A 74 0.44 6.98 3.25
CA PRO A 74 -0.26 7.53 4.41
C PRO A 74 -0.61 9.02 4.21
N THR A 75 -1.26 9.33 3.10
CA THR A 75 -1.58 10.69 2.62
C THR A 75 -3.03 10.80 2.15
N LEU A 76 -3.91 9.91 2.62
CA LEU A 76 -5.33 10.03 2.34
C LEU A 76 -5.84 11.36 2.90
N ARG A 77 -6.57 12.11 2.06
CA ARG A 77 -7.09 13.41 2.46
C ARG A 77 -8.10 13.33 3.59
N HIS A 78 -8.26 14.43 4.32
CA HIS A 78 -9.19 14.61 5.42
C HIS A 78 -10.47 15.35 4.99
N GLY A 79 -11.37 15.58 5.93
CA GLY A 79 -12.52 16.49 5.78
C GLY A 79 -13.75 15.88 5.12
N TRP A 80 -13.84 14.55 5.05
CA TRP A 80 -14.95 13.83 4.43
C TRP A 80 -15.56 12.78 5.36
N ARG A 81 -16.84 12.52 5.17
CA ARG A 81 -17.55 11.35 5.68
C ARG A 81 -18.35 10.72 4.55
N LEU A 82 -18.31 9.39 4.45
CA LEU A 82 -19.00 8.64 3.40
C LEU A 82 -19.95 7.64 4.04
N LEU A 83 -21.23 7.70 3.67
CA LEU A 83 -22.24 6.73 4.08
C LEU A 83 -22.35 5.63 3.02
N ALA A 84 -22.18 4.39 3.46
CA ALA A 84 -22.45 3.18 2.68
C ALA A 84 -23.66 2.47 3.28
N GLY A 85 -24.77 2.41 2.55
CA GLY A 85 -26.03 1.84 3.01
C GLY A 85 -26.02 0.31 3.14
N THR A 86 -25.07 -0.37 2.50
CA THR A 86 -24.95 -1.83 2.53
C THR A 86 -23.50 -2.29 2.65
N ALA A 87 -23.28 -3.56 3.00
CA ALA A 87 -21.94 -4.15 2.97
C ALA A 87 -21.34 -4.20 1.56
N GLY A 88 -22.19 -4.30 0.53
CA GLY A 88 -21.77 -4.22 -0.87
C GLY A 88 -21.19 -2.85 -1.22
N GLU A 89 -21.85 -1.78 -0.76
CA GLU A 89 -21.38 -0.40 -0.91
C GLU A 89 -20.13 -0.14 -0.08
N LEU A 90 -20.05 -0.65 1.16
CA LEU A 90 -18.83 -0.58 1.98
C LEU A 90 -17.65 -1.22 1.24
N ARG A 91 -17.85 -2.43 0.69
CA ARG A 91 -16.82 -3.12 -0.08
C ARG A 91 -16.39 -2.30 -1.29
N ALA A 92 -17.35 -1.75 -2.06
CA ALA A 92 -17.06 -0.93 -3.23
C ALA A 92 -16.25 0.33 -2.87
N ALA A 93 -16.65 1.04 -1.80
CA ALA A 93 -15.93 2.21 -1.31
C ALA A 93 -14.50 1.84 -0.88
N LEU A 94 -14.32 0.75 -0.13
CA LEU A 94 -12.99 0.28 0.27
C LEU A 94 -12.13 -0.15 -0.92
N ASP A 95 -12.71 -0.74 -1.96
CA ASP A 95 -11.98 -1.08 -3.20
C ASP A 95 -11.54 0.19 -3.97
N HIS A 96 -12.26 1.32 -3.83
CA HIS A 96 -11.81 2.61 -4.37
C HIS A 96 -10.69 3.25 -3.56
N PHE A 97 -10.73 3.14 -2.23
CA PHE A 97 -9.69 3.68 -1.35
C PHE A 97 -8.42 2.82 -1.34
N TYR A 98 -8.57 1.50 -1.25
CA TYR A 98 -7.50 0.53 -1.09
C TYR A 98 -7.72 -0.66 -2.03
N PRO A 99 -7.46 -0.49 -3.34
CA PRO A 99 -7.76 -1.50 -4.35
C PRO A 99 -7.26 -2.90 -3.99
N SER A 100 -8.19 -3.86 -4.00
CA SER A 100 -7.95 -5.29 -3.73
C SER A 100 -7.50 -5.64 -2.32
N MET A 101 -7.33 -4.70 -1.39
CA MET A 101 -6.69 -4.99 -0.09
C MET A 101 -7.54 -5.90 0.80
N THR A 102 -8.86 -5.74 0.78
CA THR A 102 -9.79 -6.66 1.46
C THR A 102 -9.74 -8.06 0.83
N ALA A 103 -9.61 -8.15 -0.50
CA ALA A 103 -9.46 -9.41 -1.19
C ALA A 103 -8.13 -10.10 -0.85
N LEU A 104 -7.02 -9.35 -0.76
CA LEU A 104 -5.72 -9.89 -0.34
C LEU A 104 -5.78 -10.41 1.10
N TRP A 105 -6.43 -9.67 2.01
CA TRP A 105 -6.64 -10.15 3.38
C TRP A 105 -7.42 -11.48 3.42
N LEU A 106 -8.51 -11.59 2.67
CA LEU A 106 -9.24 -12.86 2.57
C LEU A 106 -8.38 -13.98 1.98
N SER A 107 -7.60 -13.70 0.91
CA SER A 107 -6.68 -14.69 0.34
C SER A 107 -5.64 -15.15 1.36
N TYR A 108 -5.12 -14.25 2.19
CA TYR A 108 -4.18 -14.58 3.25
C TYR A 108 -4.81 -15.50 4.30
N LEU A 109 -6.00 -15.15 4.79
CA LEU A 109 -6.75 -15.98 5.75
C LEU A 109 -7.08 -17.38 5.20
N GLU A 110 -7.26 -17.51 3.90
CA GLU A 110 -7.50 -18.80 3.23
C GLU A 110 -6.21 -19.57 2.89
N GLY A 111 -5.01 -19.04 3.21
CA GLY A 111 -3.73 -19.65 2.85
C GLY A 111 -3.42 -19.63 1.34
N LYS A 112 -4.03 -18.70 0.60
CA LYS A 112 -3.96 -18.59 -0.88
C LYS A 112 -3.26 -17.31 -1.35
N LEU A 113 -2.42 -16.70 -0.51
CA LEU A 113 -1.67 -15.50 -0.83
C LEU A 113 -0.15 -15.78 -0.77
N PRO A 114 0.42 -16.46 -1.78
CA PRO A 114 1.85 -16.70 -1.80
C PRO A 114 2.60 -15.37 -1.93
N PRO A 115 3.59 -15.08 -1.06
CA PRO A 115 4.46 -13.94 -1.26
C PRO A 115 5.46 -14.21 -2.37
N VAL A 116 5.84 -13.17 -3.11
CA VAL A 116 6.79 -13.26 -4.22
C VAL A 116 8.05 -12.47 -3.87
N PRO A 117 9.23 -13.12 -3.73
CA PRO A 117 10.46 -12.45 -3.38
C PRO A 117 10.79 -11.28 -4.31
N LEU A 118 11.47 -10.25 -3.77
CA LEU A 118 11.85 -9.08 -4.57
C LEU A 118 12.72 -9.48 -5.76
N ARG A 119 13.73 -10.34 -5.54
CA ARG A 119 14.62 -10.82 -6.60
C ARG A 119 13.87 -11.50 -7.74
N GLU A 120 12.82 -12.25 -7.43
CA GLU A 120 11.97 -12.89 -8.43
C GLU A 120 11.18 -11.85 -9.24
N THR A 121 10.60 -10.86 -8.55
CA THR A 121 9.89 -9.74 -9.18
C THR A 121 10.80 -8.95 -10.12
N LEU A 122 12.03 -8.64 -9.69
CA LEU A 122 13.02 -7.94 -10.52
C LEU A 122 13.52 -8.80 -11.68
N GLY A 123 13.63 -10.12 -11.46
CA GLY A 123 14.01 -11.11 -12.49
C GLY A 123 13.05 -11.16 -13.68
N ARG A 124 11.76 -10.87 -13.47
CA ARG A 124 10.74 -10.79 -14.52
C ARG A 124 10.82 -9.52 -15.38
N GLN A 125 11.51 -8.47 -14.92
CA GLN A 125 11.51 -7.17 -15.60
C GLN A 125 12.28 -7.22 -16.93
N THR A 126 11.78 -6.50 -17.94
CA THR A 126 12.38 -6.43 -19.28
C THR A 126 12.47 -4.98 -19.77
N GLY A 127 13.03 -4.77 -20.97
CA GLY A 127 13.16 -3.44 -21.58
C GLY A 127 13.92 -2.46 -20.69
N MET A 128 13.38 -1.25 -20.52
CA MET A 128 14.02 -0.20 -19.71
C MET A 128 14.18 -0.56 -18.23
N TYR A 129 13.39 -1.53 -17.72
CA TYR A 129 13.46 -2.02 -16.35
C TYR A 129 14.36 -3.24 -16.18
N ALA A 130 14.92 -3.81 -17.25
CA ALA A 130 15.87 -4.93 -17.15
C ALA A 130 17.11 -4.58 -16.29
N ALA A 131 17.41 -3.30 -16.11
CA ALA A 131 18.46 -2.83 -15.23
C ALA A 131 18.26 -3.22 -13.76
N THR A 132 17.01 -3.36 -13.29
CA THR A 132 16.73 -3.70 -11.88
C THR A 132 17.29 -5.06 -11.46
N LYS A 133 17.53 -5.97 -12.42
CA LYS A 133 18.19 -7.27 -12.17
C LYS A 133 19.60 -7.13 -11.60
N ARG A 134 20.25 -5.98 -11.81
CA ARG A 134 21.60 -5.66 -11.34
C ARG A 134 21.63 -4.87 -10.02
N LEU A 135 20.48 -4.67 -9.37
CA LEU A 135 20.40 -4.05 -8.05
C LEU A 135 21.27 -4.84 -7.06
N LEU A 136 22.12 -4.17 -6.29
CA LEU A 136 22.89 -4.83 -5.24
C LEU A 136 21.99 -5.13 -4.03
N ASP A 137 22.39 -6.10 -3.21
CA ASP A 137 21.59 -6.54 -2.06
C ASP A 137 21.41 -5.41 -1.03
N ASP A 138 22.51 -4.75 -0.67
CA ASP A 138 22.54 -3.63 0.27
C ASP A 138 21.73 -2.43 -0.24
N GLU A 139 21.91 -2.05 -1.51
CA GLU A 139 21.12 -1.02 -2.19
C GLU A 139 19.62 -1.33 -2.10
N GLY A 140 19.24 -2.59 -2.37
CA GLY A 140 17.86 -3.02 -2.36
C GLY A 140 17.26 -3.06 -0.96
N GLN A 141 18.00 -3.56 0.03
CA GLN A 141 17.57 -3.57 1.44
C GLN A 141 17.33 -2.13 1.94
N GLU A 142 18.30 -1.24 1.74
CA GLU A 142 18.17 0.17 2.14
C GLU A 142 16.99 0.86 1.44
N LEU A 143 16.84 0.62 0.13
CA LEU A 143 15.72 1.18 -0.63
C LEU A 143 14.37 0.69 -0.11
N VAL A 144 14.22 -0.60 0.16
CA VAL A 144 12.97 -1.15 0.72
C VAL A 144 12.70 -0.55 2.09
N GLY A 145 13.70 -0.44 2.97
CA GLY A 145 13.56 0.19 4.28
C GLY A 145 13.03 1.62 4.20
N LYS A 146 13.44 2.40 3.19
CA LYS A 146 12.96 3.78 2.99
C LYS A 146 11.61 3.86 2.30
N ALA A 147 11.42 3.10 1.22
CA ALA A 147 10.26 3.23 0.34
C ALA A 147 9.03 2.47 0.84
N CYS A 148 9.21 1.52 1.75
CA CYS A 148 8.16 0.63 2.21
C CYS A 148 7.91 0.66 3.72
N ALA A 149 8.64 1.48 4.48
CA ALA A 149 8.30 1.74 5.87
C ALA A 149 6.90 2.35 6.01
N ALA A 150 6.28 2.20 7.18
CA ALA A 150 4.95 2.75 7.49
C ALA A 150 4.79 4.25 7.17
N SER A 151 5.87 5.04 7.24
CA SER A 151 5.89 6.47 6.90
C SER A 151 5.71 6.76 5.40
N ALA A 152 5.99 5.79 4.53
CA ALA A 152 5.87 5.91 3.08
C ALA A 152 4.73 5.04 2.51
N CYS A 153 4.43 3.90 3.13
CA CYS A 153 3.42 2.96 2.70
C CYS A 153 2.79 2.25 3.90
N THR A 154 1.47 2.25 4.00
CA THR A 154 0.72 1.60 5.08
C THR A 154 0.60 0.08 4.91
N LYS A 155 1.18 -0.49 3.84
CA LYS A 155 1.15 -1.94 3.63
C LYS A 155 2.22 -2.63 4.46
N ARG A 156 1.92 -3.85 4.90
CA ARG A 156 2.82 -4.74 5.63
C ARG A 156 3.36 -5.81 4.70
N MET A 157 4.67 -6.01 4.71
CA MET A 157 5.39 -6.84 3.78
C MET A 157 5.30 -8.31 4.14
N LEU A 158 4.96 -9.13 3.15
CA LEU A 158 4.98 -10.59 3.28
C LEU A 158 6.15 -11.25 2.54
N TRP A 159 6.73 -10.54 1.57
CA TRP A 159 7.79 -11.11 0.72
C TRP A 159 9.18 -10.85 1.28
N PRO A 160 10.10 -11.82 1.13
CA PRO A 160 11.50 -11.67 1.49
C PRO A 160 12.28 -11.00 0.34
N PHE A 161 13.52 -10.58 0.60
CA PHE A 161 14.38 -10.03 -0.44
C PHE A 161 14.67 -11.06 -1.54
N SER A 162 15.02 -12.28 -1.13
CA SER A 162 15.14 -13.48 -1.99
C SER A 162 14.62 -14.71 -1.23
N GLU A 163 14.55 -15.87 -1.88
CA GLU A 163 14.11 -17.13 -1.22
C GLU A 163 14.86 -17.42 0.09
N ASN A 164 16.16 -17.08 0.16
CA ASN A 164 17.03 -17.37 1.29
C ASN A 164 17.45 -16.11 2.09
N GLN A 165 16.86 -14.95 1.81
CA GLN A 165 17.29 -13.68 2.40
C GLN A 165 16.08 -12.85 2.84
N PRO A 166 15.86 -12.65 4.15
CA PRO A 166 14.78 -11.82 4.65
C PRO A 166 15.04 -10.33 4.41
N LEU A 167 14.01 -9.51 4.62
CA LEU A 167 14.15 -8.06 4.73
C LEU A 167 14.65 -7.70 6.12
N THR A 168 15.67 -6.85 6.20
CA THR A 168 16.32 -6.48 7.47
C THR A 168 16.23 -5.00 7.80
N GLN A 169 15.81 -4.18 6.85
CA GLN A 169 15.73 -2.72 6.98
C GLN A 169 14.31 -2.21 7.27
N LEU A 170 13.38 -3.11 7.58
CA LEU A 170 12.01 -2.77 7.99
C LEU A 170 11.79 -3.16 9.46
N PRO A 171 11.01 -2.37 10.22
CA PRO A 171 10.56 -2.76 11.55
C PRO A 171 9.75 -4.08 11.53
N ALA A 172 9.76 -4.81 12.65
CA ALA A 172 9.06 -6.10 12.74
C ALA A 172 7.55 -5.97 12.53
N GLU A 173 6.96 -4.86 12.95
CA GLU A 173 5.54 -4.55 12.74
C GLU A 173 5.18 -4.38 11.26
N ASP A 174 6.10 -3.87 10.44
CA ASP A 174 5.93 -3.70 9.00
C ASP A 174 6.12 -5.02 8.24
N LEU A 175 6.64 -6.06 8.91
CA LEU A 175 6.79 -7.42 8.41
C LEU A 175 5.71 -8.38 8.96
N SER A 176 4.73 -7.86 9.72
CA SER A 176 3.70 -8.66 10.38
C SER A 176 2.36 -8.68 9.64
N CYS A 177 1.72 -9.84 9.64
CA CYS A 177 0.36 -10.06 9.12
C CYS A 177 -0.73 -9.95 10.20
N GLU A 178 -0.36 -9.82 11.48
CA GLU A 178 -1.30 -9.83 12.59
C GLU A 178 -2.17 -8.57 12.63
N PRO A 179 -3.50 -8.67 12.75
CA PRO A 179 -4.36 -7.50 12.90
C PRO A 179 -3.88 -6.60 14.05
N ARG A 180 -3.80 -5.28 13.80
CA ARG A 180 -3.43 -4.33 14.86
C ARG A 180 -4.63 -4.16 15.79
N VAL A 181 -4.39 -4.29 17.09
CA VAL A 181 -5.37 -3.92 18.13
C VAL A 181 -5.21 -2.44 18.44
N MET A 182 -6.31 -1.70 18.35
CA MET A 182 -6.40 -0.27 18.62
C MET A 182 -6.59 -0.04 20.13
N ALA A 183 -6.41 1.20 20.58
CA ALA A 183 -6.51 1.56 22.00
C ALA A 183 -7.90 1.28 22.60
N ASP A 184 -8.95 1.34 21.79
CA ASP A 184 -10.34 1.03 22.16
C ASP A 184 -10.66 -0.48 22.09
N GLY A 185 -9.67 -1.33 21.85
CA GLY A 185 -9.81 -2.78 21.71
C GLY A 185 -10.32 -3.23 20.33
N SER A 186 -10.61 -2.31 19.41
CA SER A 186 -11.01 -2.67 18.05
C SER A 186 -9.83 -3.17 17.20
N HIS A 187 -10.13 -3.82 16.07
CA HIS A 187 -9.12 -4.34 15.16
C HIS A 187 -9.02 -3.52 13.87
N GLN A 188 -7.81 -3.45 13.32
CA GLN A 188 -7.56 -2.91 11.99
C GLN A 188 -7.32 -4.05 10.98
N ILE A 189 -8.01 -3.99 9.84
CA ILE A 189 -7.77 -4.89 8.70
C ILE A 189 -6.39 -4.54 8.12
N PRO A 190 -5.45 -5.49 8.06
CA PRO A 190 -4.12 -5.21 7.55
C PRO A 190 -4.13 -5.03 6.02
N LEU A 191 -3.31 -4.10 5.55
CA LEU A 191 -3.04 -3.91 4.12
C LEU A 191 -1.82 -4.76 3.76
N LEU A 192 -2.01 -5.91 3.12
CA LEU A 192 -0.91 -6.84 2.87
C LEU A 192 -0.18 -6.55 1.55
N CYS A 193 1.14 -6.66 1.56
CA CYS A 193 2.00 -6.55 0.38
C CYS A 193 2.64 -7.91 0.08
N HIS A 194 2.06 -8.64 -0.87
CA HIS A 194 2.56 -9.96 -1.28
C HIS A 194 3.59 -9.92 -2.42
N GLU A 195 3.77 -8.77 -3.08
CA GLU A 195 4.72 -8.61 -4.19
C GLU A 195 5.13 -7.14 -4.30
N ALA A 196 6.35 -6.87 -4.77
CA ALA A 196 6.85 -5.52 -4.97
C ALA A 196 6.03 -4.76 -6.03
N CYS A 197 5.62 -3.53 -5.71
CA CYS A 197 4.82 -2.71 -6.63
C CYS A 197 5.67 -2.05 -7.72
N ASN A 198 5.03 -1.57 -8.78
CA ASN A 198 5.72 -0.90 -9.89
C ASN A 198 6.46 0.39 -9.47
N ILE A 199 6.01 1.06 -8.39
CA ILE A 199 6.70 2.24 -7.85
C ILE A 199 8.05 1.84 -7.27
N LEU A 200 8.10 0.73 -6.51
CA LEU A 200 9.35 0.20 -5.98
C LEU A 200 10.27 -0.29 -7.11
N VAL A 201 9.72 -1.00 -8.12
CA VAL A 201 10.50 -1.44 -9.30
C VAL A 201 11.13 -0.24 -10.03
N ALA A 202 10.39 0.86 -10.19
CA ALA A 202 10.93 2.09 -10.76
C ALA A 202 12.02 2.73 -9.89
N ALA A 203 11.85 2.74 -8.57
CA ALA A 203 12.87 3.23 -7.65
C ALA A 203 14.15 2.37 -7.70
N CYS A 204 14.03 1.05 -7.75
CA CYS A 204 15.16 0.12 -7.94
C CYS A 204 15.94 0.45 -9.21
N ARG A 205 15.23 0.78 -10.29
CA ARG A 205 15.86 1.16 -11.57
C ARG A 205 16.67 2.44 -11.41
N GLU A 206 16.12 3.45 -10.75
CA GLU A 206 16.83 4.72 -10.54
C GLU A 206 18.09 4.55 -9.69
N VAL A 207 18.05 3.71 -8.66
CA VAL A 207 19.23 3.36 -7.85
C VAL A 207 20.32 2.75 -8.71
N VAL A 208 19.99 1.71 -9.49
CA VAL A 208 20.96 1.06 -10.39
C VAL A 208 21.51 2.07 -11.41
N LYS A 209 20.65 2.87 -12.04
CA LYS A 209 21.07 3.84 -13.06
C LYS A 209 21.95 4.94 -12.49
N LYS A 210 21.69 5.39 -11.25
CA LYS A 210 22.52 6.36 -10.56
C LYS A 210 23.92 5.80 -10.30
N ARG A 211 24.02 4.55 -9.83
CA ARG A 211 25.31 3.86 -9.64
C ARG A 211 26.06 3.68 -10.97
N GLU A 212 25.42 3.15 -12.01
CA GLU A 212 26.04 2.92 -13.33
C GLU A 212 26.59 4.22 -13.94
N ARG A 213 25.85 5.34 -13.81
CA ARG A 213 26.32 6.67 -14.26
C ARG A 213 27.53 7.15 -13.47
N ALA A 214 27.56 6.95 -12.15
CA ALA A 214 28.68 7.35 -11.31
C ALA A 214 29.97 6.55 -11.59
N GLN A 215 29.83 5.32 -12.10
CA GLN A 215 30.95 4.43 -12.44
C GLN A 215 31.42 4.59 -13.90
N SER A 216 30.68 5.33 -14.72
CA SER A 216 31.07 5.58 -16.11
C SER A 216 32.17 6.66 -16.15
N PRO A 217 33.31 6.42 -16.83
CA PRO A 217 34.37 7.43 -16.96
C PRO A 217 33.82 8.67 -17.65
N GLN A 218 34.10 9.86 -17.09
CA GLN A 218 33.84 11.13 -17.75
C GLN A 218 34.61 11.16 -19.08
N PRO A 219 34.00 11.56 -20.21
CA PRO A 219 34.75 11.75 -21.45
C PRO A 219 35.84 12.79 -21.19
N SER A 220 37.09 12.43 -21.45
CA SER A 220 38.20 13.37 -21.35
C SER A 220 37.90 14.55 -22.27
N ALA A 221 38.00 15.77 -21.72
CA ALA A 221 37.97 16.98 -22.55
C ALA A 221 39.10 16.85 -23.58
N ALA A 222 38.72 16.65 -24.84
CA ALA A 222 39.68 16.64 -25.93
C ALA A 222 40.33 18.03 -25.97
N SER A 223 41.63 18.09 -25.70
CA SER A 223 42.43 19.30 -25.92
C SER A 223 42.25 19.73 -27.39
N PRO A 224 41.93 21.00 -27.67
CA PRO A 224 41.87 21.47 -29.04
C PRO A 224 43.26 21.33 -29.64
N ALA A 225 43.34 20.62 -30.77
CA ALA A 225 44.57 20.53 -31.56
C ALA A 225 44.93 21.93 -32.06
N SER A 226 46.09 22.43 -31.62
CA SER A 226 46.70 23.66 -32.12
C SER A 226 47.06 23.47 -33.60
N HIS A 227 46.50 24.31 -34.47
CA HIS A 227 46.95 24.48 -35.85
C HIS A 227 48.03 25.55 -35.93
#